data_AF-A0A1S3IGI1-F1
#
_entry.id   AF-A0A1S3IGI1-F1
#
_cell.length_a   1.000
_cell.length_b   1.000
_cell.length_c   1.000
_cell.angle_alpha   90.00
_cell.angle_beta   90.00
_cell.angle_gamma   90.00
#
_symmetry.space_group_name_H-M   'P 1'
#
loop_
_entity.id
_entity.type
_entity.pdbx_description
1 polymer ?
#
loop_
_entity_poly.entity_id
_entity_poly.type
_entity_poly.pdbx_seq_one_letter_code
_entity_poly.pdbx_strand_id
1 'polypeptide(L)'
;MGQVALHQMKEYGLEDRRGEALINYVKENVIGNDVSFEGPFGTRPVTYCDYTASGKPLRFIEDYITDYVYPTYGNTHTTTSIVSLQTTKFRNSARDIIKKCVNASEDDVVIFVGSGTTGAVHKLLNVLGLHSQDFDETNTCYQGRMKVQGGYISITVS
;
A
#
# COMPACT_ATOMS: atom_id res chain seq x y z
N MET A 1 34.38 -13.20 22.39
CA MET A 1 34.97 -13.06 21.03
C MET A 1 33.93 -12.92 19.90
N GLY A 2 32.61 -12.92 20.16
CA GLY A 2 31.57 -12.84 19.10
C GLY A 2 31.04 -11.44 18.73
N GLN A 3 31.38 -10.38 19.47
CA GLN A 3 30.89 -9.02 19.17
C GLN A 3 31.78 -8.23 18.21
N VAL A 4 33.03 -8.66 17.99
CA VAL A 4 33.97 -7.95 17.10
C VAL A 4 33.64 -8.20 15.61
N ALA A 5 33.08 -9.38 15.28
CA ALA A 5 32.68 -9.74 13.92
C ALA A 5 31.47 -8.94 13.41
N LEU A 6 30.49 -8.65 14.27
CA LEU A 6 29.32 -7.83 13.89
C LEU A 6 29.68 -6.36 13.68
N HIS A 7 30.68 -5.85 14.41
CA HIS A 7 31.12 -4.47 14.23
C HIS A 7 31.96 -4.31 12.95
N GLN A 8 32.78 -5.30 12.61
CA GLN A 8 33.59 -5.31 11.38
C GLN A 8 32.77 -5.54 10.10
N MET A 9 31.56 -6.09 10.19
CA MET A 9 30.67 -6.25 9.02
C MET A 9 30.01 -4.95 8.55
N LYS A 10 29.83 -3.96 9.43
CA LYS A 10 29.31 -2.63 9.05
C LYS A 10 30.36 -1.78 8.31
N GLU A 11 31.65 -2.12 8.45
CA GLU A 11 32.76 -1.35 7.88
C GLU A 11 33.16 -1.81 6.46
N TYR A 12 32.66 -2.97 6.00
CA TYR A 12 32.97 -3.56 4.69
C TYR A 12 31.74 -3.67 3.77
N GLY A 13 31.12 -2.54 3.39
CA GLY A 13 30.34 -2.37 2.13
C GLY A 13 29.33 -3.46 1.70
N LEU A 14 28.81 -4.27 2.63
CA LEU A 14 27.92 -5.39 2.34
C LEU A 14 26.45 -4.99 2.42
N GLU A 15 26.10 -4.05 3.30
CA GLU A 15 24.75 -3.47 3.33
C GLU A 15 24.46 -2.61 2.09
N ASP A 16 25.46 -1.87 1.61
CA ASP A 16 25.37 -1.05 0.40
C ASP A 16 25.08 -1.90 -0.86
N ARG A 17 25.82 -3.02 -1.00
CA ARG A 17 25.61 -3.98 -2.10
C ARG A 17 24.22 -4.62 -2.10
N ARG A 18 23.59 -4.79 -0.92
CA ARG A 18 22.22 -5.32 -0.84
C ARG A 18 21.20 -4.28 -1.30
N GLY A 19 21.39 -3.02 -0.92
CA GLY A 19 20.57 -1.90 -1.38
C GLY A 19 20.65 -1.71 -2.90
N GLU A 20 21.87 -1.69 -3.44
CA GLU A 20 22.10 -1.58 -4.88
C GLU A 20 21.48 -2.75 -5.66
N ALA A 21 21.67 -3.99 -5.19
CA ALA A 21 21.07 -5.16 -5.82
C ALA A 21 19.53 -5.08 -5.83
N LEU A 22 18.92 -4.61 -4.73
CA LEU A 22 17.47 -4.41 -4.66
C LEU A 22 17.00 -3.33 -5.63
N ILE A 23 17.70 -2.20 -5.69
CA ILE A 23 17.36 -1.09 -6.61
C ILE A 23 17.46 -1.56 -8.06
N ASN A 24 18.51 -2.29 -8.42
CA ASN A 24 18.67 -2.83 -9.77
C ASN A 24 17.58 -3.84 -10.10
N TYR A 25 17.26 -4.75 -9.17
CA TYR A 25 16.15 -5.68 -9.32
C TYR A 25 14.81 -4.97 -9.58
N VAL A 26 14.50 -3.91 -8.82
CA VAL A 26 13.27 -3.13 -9.04
C VAL A 26 13.28 -2.49 -10.42
N LYS A 27 14.39 -1.85 -10.83
CA LYS A 27 14.52 -1.19 -12.14
C LYS A 27 14.30 -2.16 -13.31
N GLU A 28 14.92 -3.34 -13.24
CA GLU A 28 14.79 -4.39 -14.27
C GLU A 28 13.36 -4.95 -14.38
N ASN A 29 12.59 -4.88 -13.29
CA ASN A 29 11.21 -5.35 -13.26
C ASN A 29 10.17 -4.27 -13.58
N VAL A 30 10.56 -3.02 -13.82
CA VAL A 30 9.64 -1.97 -14.28
C VAL A 30 9.15 -2.31 -15.68
N ILE A 31 7.84 -2.52 -15.82
CA ILE A 31 7.24 -2.79 -17.13
C ILE A 31 7.33 -1.52 -17.99
N GLY A 32 7.89 -1.66 -19.19
CA GLY A 32 8.07 -0.56 -20.13
C GLY A 32 9.24 0.37 -19.79
N ASN A 33 10.28 -0.14 -19.12
CA ASN A 33 11.53 0.59 -18.88
C ASN A 33 12.34 0.81 -20.18
N ASP A 34 12.33 -0.17 -21.09
CA ASP A 34 13.13 -0.13 -22.33
C ASP A 34 12.34 0.39 -23.55
N VAL A 35 11.21 1.07 -23.30
CA VAL A 35 10.40 1.64 -24.39
C VAL A 35 11.11 2.86 -24.95
N SER A 36 11.27 2.91 -26.27
CA SER A 36 11.77 4.06 -27.00
C SER A 36 10.69 4.62 -27.93
N PHE A 37 10.82 5.89 -28.28
CA PHE A 37 9.96 6.53 -29.27
C PHE A 37 10.80 7.09 -30.43
N GLU A 38 10.24 7.06 -31.63
CA GLU A 38 10.83 7.71 -32.80
C GLU A 38 10.45 9.19 -32.81
N GLY A 39 11.47 10.05 -32.94
CA GLY A 39 11.28 11.48 -33.10
C GLY A 39 12.07 12.03 -34.29
N PRO A 40 11.88 13.32 -34.61
CA PRO A 40 12.59 14.00 -35.71
C PRO A 40 14.11 14.05 -35.53
N PHE A 41 14.61 13.71 -34.34
CA PHE A 41 16.03 13.65 -33.99
C PHE A 41 16.51 12.22 -33.71
N GLY A 42 15.82 11.21 -34.26
CA GLY A 42 16.11 9.79 -34.07
C GLY A 42 15.36 9.15 -32.91
N THR A 43 15.65 7.87 -32.68
CA THR A 43 15.07 7.08 -31.59
C THR A 43 15.61 7.54 -30.25
N ARG A 44 14.73 7.78 -29.28
CA ARG A 44 15.12 8.16 -27.90
C ARG A 44 14.39 7.30 -26.86
N PRO A 45 15.03 6.97 -25.73
CA PRO A 45 14.39 6.23 -24.66
C PRO A 45 13.30 7.08 -23.98
N VAL A 46 12.19 6.45 -23.62
CA VAL A 46 11.11 7.08 -22.84
C VAL A 46 11.52 7.09 -21.38
N THR A 47 11.84 8.27 -20.84
CA THR A 47 12.14 8.43 -19.42
C THR A 47 10.88 8.84 -18.66
N TYR A 48 10.47 8.03 -17.69
CA TYR A 48 9.33 8.35 -16.82
C TYR A 48 9.81 9.12 -15.60
N CYS A 49 9.31 10.34 -15.42
CA CYS A 49 9.75 11.26 -14.36
C CYS A 49 8.64 11.58 -13.35
N ASP A 50 7.51 10.89 -13.40
CA ASP A 50 6.30 11.21 -12.60
C ASP A 50 5.96 10.13 -11.55
N TYR A 51 7.00 9.46 -11.03
CA TYR A 51 6.85 8.44 -9.97
C TYR A 51 6.20 8.96 -8.69
N THR A 52 6.19 10.29 -8.48
CA THR A 52 5.51 10.94 -7.37
C THR A 52 3.99 10.94 -7.51
N ALA A 53 3.46 10.98 -8.74
CA ALA A 53 2.02 10.94 -8.97
C ALA A 53 1.51 9.49 -9.01
N SER A 54 2.23 8.60 -9.69
CA SER A 54 1.91 7.17 -9.73
C SER A 54 3.13 6.34 -10.06
N GLY A 55 3.25 5.16 -9.44
CA GLY A 55 4.25 4.18 -9.82
C GLY A 55 3.94 3.53 -11.18
N LYS A 56 4.97 3.03 -11.86
CA LYS A 56 4.81 2.07 -12.96
C LYS A 56 4.58 0.65 -12.41
N PRO A 57 3.84 -0.21 -13.13
CA PRO A 57 3.64 -1.59 -12.71
C PRO A 57 4.97 -2.36 -12.73
N LEU A 58 5.11 -3.30 -11.79
CA LEU A 58 6.28 -4.15 -11.63
C LEU A 58 5.93 -5.59 -12.03
N ARG A 59 6.77 -6.20 -12.88
CA ARG A 59 6.55 -7.53 -13.43
C ARG A 59 6.26 -8.58 -12.36
N PHE A 60 7.09 -8.66 -11.32
CA PHE A 60 6.89 -9.65 -10.26
C PHE A 60 5.57 -9.49 -9.48
N ILE A 61 4.98 -8.28 -9.45
CA ILE A 61 3.67 -8.05 -8.84
C ILE A 61 2.58 -8.55 -9.78
N GLU A 62 2.65 -8.20 -11.06
CA GLU A 62 1.67 -8.61 -12.07
C GLU A 62 1.67 -10.13 -12.27
N ASP A 63 2.85 -10.75 -12.29
CA ASP A 63 3.01 -12.21 -12.38
C ASP A 63 2.37 -12.88 -11.14
N TYR A 64 2.60 -12.34 -9.94
CA TYR A 64 1.97 -12.88 -8.72
C TYR A 64 0.44 -12.77 -8.75
N ILE A 65 -0.09 -11.63 -9.19
CA ILE A 65 -1.53 -11.44 -9.35
C ILE A 65 -2.10 -12.45 -10.35
N THR A 66 -1.42 -12.59 -11.49
CA THR A 66 -1.86 -13.47 -12.58
C THR A 66 -1.82 -14.94 -12.19
N ASP A 67 -0.74 -15.38 -11.56
CA ASP A 67 -0.49 -16.80 -11.31
C ASP A 67 -1.11 -17.31 -10.00
N TYR A 68 -1.26 -16.45 -8.99
CA TYR A 68 -1.70 -16.87 -7.65
C TYR A 68 -3.03 -16.27 -7.22
N VAL A 69 -3.34 -15.03 -7.63
CA VAL A 69 -4.58 -14.36 -7.21
C VAL A 69 -5.72 -14.72 -8.15
N TYR A 70 -5.57 -14.52 -9.45
CA TYR A 70 -6.66 -14.73 -10.41
C TYR A 70 -7.23 -16.15 -10.44
N PRO A 71 -6.45 -17.25 -10.36
CA PRO A 71 -7.00 -18.60 -10.44
C PRO A 71 -7.96 -18.96 -9.30
N THR A 72 -7.83 -18.27 -8.16
CA THR A 72 -8.64 -18.52 -6.96
C THR A 72 -9.47 -17.31 -6.56
N TYR A 73 -9.58 -16.31 -7.44
CA TYR A 73 -10.37 -15.13 -7.18
C TYR A 73 -11.85 -15.49 -7.15
N GLY A 74 -12.50 -15.20 -6.03
CA GLY A 74 -13.91 -15.41 -5.83
C GLY A 74 -14.50 -14.29 -4.99
N ASN A 75 -15.72 -13.89 -5.31
CA ASN A 75 -16.42 -12.89 -4.51
C ASN A 75 -16.56 -13.38 -3.06
N THR A 76 -16.28 -12.52 -2.08
CA THR A 76 -16.17 -12.89 -0.67
C THR A 76 -17.53 -13.03 0.03
N HIS A 77 -18.63 -12.75 -0.67
CA HIS A 77 -19.99 -12.73 -0.09
C HIS A 77 -20.60 -14.13 0.10
N THR A 78 -19.93 -15.19 -0.34
CA THR A 78 -20.39 -16.58 -0.20
C THR A 78 -19.29 -17.43 0.43
N THR A 79 -19.31 -17.58 1.75
CA THR A 79 -18.29 -18.29 2.54
C THR A 79 -18.18 -19.80 2.27
N THR A 80 -19.04 -20.35 1.42
CA THR A 80 -19.14 -21.80 1.15
C THR A 80 -18.23 -22.30 0.02
N SER A 81 -17.51 -21.42 -0.68
CA SER A 81 -16.60 -21.81 -1.76
C SER A 81 -15.13 -21.64 -1.39
N ILE A 82 -14.27 -22.55 -1.88
CA ILE A 82 -12.81 -22.52 -1.66
C ILE A 82 -12.21 -21.18 -2.13
N VAL A 83 -12.72 -20.62 -3.24
CA VAL A 83 -12.22 -19.37 -3.82
C VAL A 83 -12.58 -18.14 -2.96
N SER A 84 -13.75 -18.14 -2.31
CA SER A 84 -14.17 -17.07 -1.41
C SER A 84 -13.35 -17.06 -0.12
N LEU A 85 -13.03 -18.25 0.42
CA LEU A 85 -12.14 -18.39 1.57
C LEU A 85 -10.72 -17.92 1.24
N GLN A 86 -10.22 -18.29 0.07
CA GLN A 86 -8.87 -17.92 -0.37
C GLN A 86 -8.73 -16.41 -0.56
N THR A 87 -9.70 -15.78 -1.21
CA THR A 87 -9.73 -14.31 -1.38
C THR A 87 -9.77 -13.59 -0.03
N THR A 88 -10.52 -14.13 0.94
CA THR A 88 -10.55 -13.61 2.32
C THR A 88 -9.19 -13.72 3.01
N LYS A 89 -8.50 -14.85 2.85
CA LYS A 89 -7.14 -15.04 3.38
C LYS A 89 -6.16 -14.05 2.79
N PHE A 90 -6.16 -13.86 1.46
CA PHE A 90 -5.31 -12.86 0.82
C PHE A 90 -5.56 -11.46 1.39
N ARG A 91 -6.82 -11.08 1.59
CA ARG A 91 -7.17 -9.78 2.18
C ARG A 91 -6.65 -9.63 3.61
N ASN A 92 -6.71 -10.66 4.44
CA ASN A 92 -6.17 -10.62 5.80
C ASN A 92 -4.65 -10.56 5.82
N SER A 93 -3.97 -11.40 5.03
CA SER A 93 -2.51 -11.36 4.90
C SER A 93 -2.01 -9.99 4.42
N ALA A 94 -2.72 -9.37 3.47
CA ALA A 94 -2.40 -8.01 3.01
C ALA A 94 -2.49 -6.99 4.14
N ARG A 95 -3.50 -7.08 5.02
CA ARG A 95 -3.60 -6.20 6.20
C ARG A 95 -2.41 -6.37 7.14
N ASP A 96 -2.02 -7.60 7.42
CA ASP A 96 -0.91 -7.89 8.34
C ASP A 96 0.42 -7.38 7.79
N ILE A 97 0.65 -7.52 6.48
CA ILE A 97 1.83 -6.98 5.80
C ILE A 97 1.84 -5.45 5.90
N ILE A 98 0.72 -4.79 5.59
CA ILE A 98 0.62 -3.32 5.67
C ILE A 98 0.86 -2.83 7.10
N LYS A 99 0.25 -3.47 8.12
CA LYS A 99 0.49 -3.16 9.53
C LYS A 99 1.99 -3.18 9.86
N LYS A 100 2.70 -4.24 9.44
CA LYS A 100 4.14 -4.37 9.66
C LYS A 100 4.93 -3.29 8.93
N CYS A 101 4.59 -2.98 7.68
CA CYS A 101 5.28 -1.95 6.89
C CYS A 101 5.19 -0.55 7.51
N VAL A 102 4.08 -0.25 8.19
CA VAL A 102 3.84 1.06 8.80
C VAL A 102 4.08 1.06 10.32
N ASN A 103 4.59 -0.04 10.86
CA ASN A 103 4.82 -0.25 12.29
C ASN A 103 3.57 0.00 13.16
N ALA A 104 2.41 -0.44 12.68
CA ALA A 104 1.14 -0.35 13.42
C ALA A 104 1.09 -1.38 14.56
N SER A 105 0.44 -1.02 15.65
CA SER A 105 0.22 -1.87 16.81
C SER A 105 -1.01 -2.78 16.66
N GLU A 106 -1.27 -3.60 17.67
CA GLU A 106 -2.48 -4.43 17.76
C GLU A 106 -3.75 -3.58 17.92
N ASP A 107 -3.63 -2.42 18.57
CA ASP A 107 -4.74 -1.48 18.80
C ASP A 107 -5.11 -0.71 17.52
N ASP A 108 -4.23 -0.70 16.51
CA ASP A 108 -4.45 -0.01 15.24
C ASP A 108 -5.24 -0.87 14.25
N VAL A 109 -6.06 -0.23 13.42
CA VAL A 109 -6.87 -0.90 12.40
C VAL A 109 -6.52 -0.40 11.02
N VAL A 110 -6.14 -1.32 10.12
CA VAL A 110 -5.99 -1.01 8.69
C VAL A 110 -7.38 -0.98 8.05
N ILE A 111 -7.70 0.07 7.30
CA ILE A 111 -8.96 0.19 6.55
C ILE A 111 -8.62 0.34 5.06
N PHE A 112 -9.18 -0.53 4.22
CA PHE A 112 -9.05 -0.39 2.77
C PHE A 112 -10.05 0.65 2.26
N VAL A 113 -9.52 1.78 1.78
CA VAL A 113 -10.28 2.99 1.47
C VAL A 113 -10.62 3.16 -0.02
N GLY A 114 -10.07 2.31 -0.89
CA GLY A 114 -10.34 2.34 -2.32
C GLY A 114 -9.45 3.34 -3.06
N SER A 115 -9.98 4.54 -3.35
CA SER A 115 -9.36 5.54 -4.25
C SER A 115 -8.18 6.31 -3.62
N GLY A 116 -7.21 5.58 -3.08
CA GLY A 116 -5.99 6.13 -2.48
C GLY A 116 -6.24 7.16 -1.38
N THR A 117 -5.33 8.14 -1.30
CA THR A 117 -5.30 9.16 -0.25
C THR A 117 -6.56 10.00 -0.15
N THR A 118 -7.11 10.44 -1.27
CA THR A 118 -8.34 11.25 -1.29
C THR A 118 -9.52 10.47 -0.69
N GLY A 119 -9.66 9.19 -1.05
CA GLY A 119 -10.70 8.33 -0.48
C GLY A 119 -10.50 8.09 1.02
N ALA A 120 -9.25 8.02 1.47
CA ALA A 120 -8.92 7.89 2.88
C ALA A 120 -9.35 9.11 3.69
N VAL A 121 -9.00 10.31 3.22
CA VAL A 121 -9.33 11.58 3.87
C VAL A 121 -10.85 11.75 3.93
N HIS A 122 -11.56 11.49 2.83
CA HIS A 122 -13.02 11.57 2.80
C HIS A 122 -13.67 10.60 3.80
N LYS A 123 -13.19 9.35 3.87
CA LYS A 123 -13.68 8.37 4.85
C LYS A 123 -13.40 8.81 6.29
N LEU A 124 -12.22 9.37 6.55
CA LEU A 124 -11.86 9.89 7.87
C LEU A 124 -12.79 11.03 8.28
N LEU A 125 -13.01 12.02 7.41
CA LEU A 125 -13.92 13.14 7.66
C LEU A 125 -15.34 12.64 7.95
N ASN A 126 -15.82 11.66 7.18
CA ASN A 126 -17.14 11.05 7.38
C ASN A 126 -17.24 10.30 8.72
N VAL A 127 -16.20 9.56 9.13
CA VAL A 127 -16.18 8.83 10.40
C VAL A 127 -16.09 9.79 11.60
N LEU A 128 -15.35 10.89 11.46
CA LEU A 128 -15.25 11.92 12.50
C LEU A 128 -16.47 12.86 12.53
N GLY A 129 -17.35 12.80 11.52
CA GLY A 129 -18.50 13.70 11.40
C GLY A 129 -18.10 15.16 11.16
N LEU A 130 -16.99 15.42 10.45
CA LEU A 130 -16.46 16.76 10.21
C LEU A 130 -16.91 17.33 8.85
N HIS A 131 -18.15 17.07 8.46
CA HIS A 131 -18.64 17.54 7.17
C HIS A 131 -18.96 19.04 7.27
N SER A 132 -18.58 19.81 6.24
CA SER A 132 -18.74 21.27 6.19
C SER A 132 -20.20 21.78 6.14
N GLN A 133 -21.18 20.94 6.52
CA GLN A 133 -22.57 21.32 6.75
C GLN A 133 -22.87 21.63 8.24
N ASP A 134 -21.89 21.52 9.14
CA ASP A 134 -22.08 21.72 10.58
C ASP A 134 -21.89 23.16 11.09
N PHE A 135 -21.90 24.17 10.21
CA PHE A 135 -22.03 25.58 10.62
C PHE A 135 -23.44 26.07 10.36
N ASP A 136 -24.38 25.60 11.17
CA ASP A 136 -25.71 26.18 11.27
C ASP A 136 -25.78 27.02 12.57
N GLU A 137 -25.93 28.34 12.43
CA GLU A 137 -25.94 29.30 13.54
C GLU A 137 -27.17 29.19 14.48
N THR A 138 -28.03 28.18 14.29
CA THR A 138 -29.22 28.00 15.13
C THR A 138 -29.47 26.54 15.48
N ASN A 139 -29.17 26.18 16.74
CA ASN A 139 -29.72 25.07 17.53
C ASN A 139 -30.69 24.11 16.82
N THR A 140 -30.28 22.87 16.50
CA THR A 140 -31.01 21.66 16.94
C THR A 140 -30.18 20.37 16.78
N CYS A 141 -29.98 19.69 17.91
CA CYS A 141 -29.57 18.29 18.11
C CYS A 141 -29.45 17.39 16.86
N TYR A 142 -28.23 16.93 16.55
CA TYR A 142 -28.02 15.68 15.79
C TYR A 142 -27.29 14.65 16.65
N GLN A 143 -27.99 13.55 16.91
CA GLN A 143 -27.50 12.39 17.66
C GLN A 143 -26.50 11.57 16.83
N GLY A 144 -25.22 11.95 16.87
CA GLY A 144 -24.11 11.07 16.51
C GLY A 144 -23.49 10.45 17.77
N ARG A 145 -24.17 9.53 18.46
CA ARG A 145 -23.54 8.78 19.56
C ARG A 145 -22.80 7.57 18.99
N MET A 146 -21.46 7.65 18.92
CA MET A 146 -20.62 6.45 18.98
C MET A 146 -19.71 6.58 20.21
N LYS A 147 -19.94 5.75 21.23
CA LYS A 147 -18.98 5.52 22.31
C LYS A 147 -17.84 4.71 21.72
N VAL A 148 -16.73 5.36 21.36
CA VAL A 148 -15.45 4.67 21.17
C VAL A 148 -14.86 4.47 22.56
N GLN A 149 -15.02 3.27 23.12
CA GLN A 149 -14.25 2.86 24.29
C GLN A 149 -12.78 2.72 23.86
N GLY A 150 -11.95 3.66 24.31
CA GLY A 150 -10.50 3.54 24.47
C GLY A 150 -9.74 2.75 23.41
N GLY A 151 -9.41 3.39 22.29
CA GLY A 151 -8.45 2.90 21.32
C GLY A 151 -8.10 4.03 20.36
N TYR A 152 -6.80 4.28 20.15
CA TYR A 152 -6.34 5.27 19.17
C TYR A 152 -6.55 4.71 17.77
N ILE A 153 -7.13 5.51 16.87
CA ILE A 153 -7.29 5.14 15.46
C ILE A 153 -6.09 5.72 14.69
N SER A 154 -5.07 4.90 14.44
CA SER A 154 -4.02 5.25 13.46
C SER A 154 -4.47 4.84 12.06
N ILE A 155 -4.72 5.82 11.18
CA ILE A 155 -5.00 5.59 9.77
C ILE A 155 -3.75 5.99 8.98
N THR A 156 -2.96 5.00 8.57
CA THR A 156 -1.87 5.21 7.62
C THR A 156 -2.42 5.17 6.21
N VAL A 157 -2.20 6.27 5.49
CA VAL A 157 -2.49 6.39 4.07
C VAL A 157 -1.21 6.10 3.29
N SER A 158 -1.23 5.09 2.41
CA SER A 158 -0.18 4.87 1.39
C SER A 158 -0.70 5.25 0.01
#